data_AF-A0A521GCX9-F1
#
_entry.id   AF-A0A521GCX9-F1
#
_cell.length_a   1.000
_cell.length_b   1.000
_cell.length_c   1.000
_cell.angle_alpha   90.00
_cell.angle_beta   90.00
_cell.angle_gamma   90.00
#
_symmetry.space_group_name_H-M   'P 1'
#
loop_
_entity.id
_entity.type
_entity.pdbx_description
1 polymer ?
#
loop_
_entity_poly.entity_id
_entity_poly.type
_entity_poly.pdbx_seq_one_letter_code
_entity_poly.pdbx_strand_id
1 'polypeptide(L)'
;MRFVKCEMNGIEIFIDHSGIAFSVITQIELLGFRFPSNVEQVATELFVNDALILALDERVVASAILIRRQHKIKLPDAIIAATASAHNLTLVTRNTSDFASIEGLSVVDPFAGLDAANNS
;
A
#
# COMPACT_ATOMS: atom_id res chain seq x y z
N MET A 1 10.74 -15.77 8.66
CA MET A 1 11.14 -14.66 7.77
C MET A 1 11.43 -13.45 8.65
N ARG A 2 12.70 -13.15 8.93
CA ARG A 2 13.09 -11.98 9.74
C ARG A 2 13.10 -10.79 8.79
N PHE A 3 12.13 -9.89 8.93
CA PHE A 3 12.14 -8.61 8.24
C PHE A 3 13.45 -7.89 8.60
N VAL A 4 14.28 -7.62 7.61
CA VAL A 4 15.37 -6.67 7.74
C VAL A 4 14.72 -5.35 8.15
N LYS A 5 15.14 -4.79 9.28
CA LYS A 5 14.60 -3.55 9.84
C LYS A 5 15.08 -2.36 8.98
N CYS A 6 14.57 -2.26 7.76
CA CYS A 6 14.42 -1.00 7.09
C CYS A 6 13.14 -0.39 7.66
N GLU A 7 13.21 0.80 8.27
CA GLU A 7 12.01 1.51 8.72
C GLU A 7 11.22 1.99 7.49
N MET A 8 10.58 1.05 6.78
CA MET A 8 9.65 1.31 5.69
C MET A 8 8.32 1.72 6.32
N ASN A 9 8.30 2.94 6.85
CA ASN A 9 7.09 3.58 7.35
C ASN A 9 6.11 3.76 6.18
N GLY A 10 5.01 3.00 6.19
CA GLY A 10 3.90 3.18 5.25
C GLY A 10 3.92 2.32 3.98
N ILE A 11 4.41 1.06 4.02
CA ILE A 11 4.13 0.16 2.88
C ILE A 11 2.63 -0.11 2.83
N GLU A 12 2.03 0.26 1.71
CA GLU A 12 0.63 0.01 1.39
C GLU A 12 0.52 -1.31 0.64
N ILE A 13 0.06 -2.35 1.32
CA ILE A 13 -0.05 -3.72 0.82
C ILE A 13 -1.53 -4.03 0.57
N PHE A 14 -1.86 -4.79 -0.48
CA PHE A 14 -3.18 -5.40 -0.60
C PHE A 14 -3.11 -6.89 -0.28
N ILE A 15 -4.10 -7.39 0.45
CA ILE A 15 -4.23 -8.82 0.75
C ILE A 15 -5.57 -9.33 0.24
N ASP A 16 -5.53 -10.46 -0.45
CA ASP A 16 -6.70 -11.28 -0.75
C ASP A 16 -6.38 -12.77 -0.51
N HIS A 17 -7.37 -13.65 -0.65
CA HIS A 17 -7.23 -15.11 -0.54
C HIS A 17 -6.20 -15.72 -1.52
N SER A 18 -5.73 -14.93 -2.49
CA SER A 18 -4.78 -15.34 -3.53
C SER A 18 -3.33 -14.86 -3.31
N GLY A 19 -3.05 -14.02 -2.31
CA GLY A 19 -1.69 -13.51 -2.03
C GLY A 19 -1.60 -11.99 -1.86
N ILE A 20 -0.38 -11.46 -2.02
CA ILE A 20 -0.06 -10.03 -1.91
C ILE A 20 -0.22 -9.36 -3.27
N ALA A 21 -0.86 -8.19 -3.30
CA ALA A 21 -0.88 -7.32 -4.46
C ALA A 21 -0.39 -5.90 -4.13
N PHE A 22 0.14 -5.22 -5.14
CA PHE A 22 0.60 -3.84 -5.07
C PHE A 22 -0.01 -2.99 -6.18
N SER A 23 -0.25 -1.73 -5.88
CA SER A 23 -0.45 -0.73 -6.93
C SER A 23 0.89 -0.50 -7.64
N VAL A 24 0.85 -0.14 -8.92
CA VAL A 24 2.03 0.34 -9.63
C VAL A 24 2.71 1.51 -8.92
N ILE A 25 1.97 2.33 -8.15
CA ILE A 25 2.56 3.41 -7.34
C ILE A 25 3.44 2.84 -6.24
N THR A 26 2.93 1.87 -5.47
CA THR A 26 3.71 1.19 -4.41
C THR A 26 4.96 0.52 -5.00
N GLN A 27 4.86 -0.10 -6.17
CA GLN A 27 6.02 -0.65 -6.87
C GLN A 27 7.07 0.44 -7.20
N ILE A 28 6.63 1.58 -7.73
CA ILE A 28 7.52 2.72 -8.06
C ILE A 28 8.21 3.24 -6.80
N GLU A 29 7.49 3.38 -5.69
CA GLU A 29 8.05 3.86 -4.43
C GLU A 29 9.09 2.89 -3.86
N LEU A 30 8.77 1.59 -3.85
CA LEU A 30 9.65 0.55 -3.33
C LEU A 30 10.94 0.43 -4.16
N LEU A 31 10.84 0.38 -5.48
CA LEU A 31 12.00 0.20 -6.37
C LEU A 31 12.72 1.51 -6.69
N GLY A 32 12.06 2.66 -6.52
CA GLY A 32 12.65 3.99 -6.69
C GLY A 32 13.45 4.47 -5.47
N PHE A 33 13.42 3.72 -4.36
CA PHE A 33 14.16 4.05 -3.15
C PHE A 33 15.67 4.00 -3.40
N ARG A 34 16.42 4.91 -2.75
CA ARG A 34 17.88 4.87 -2.76
C ARG A 34 18.37 3.89 -1.72
N PHE A 35 18.61 2.66 -2.15
CA PHE A 35 19.07 1.60 -1.26
C PHE A 35 20.47 1.89 -0.70
N PRO A 36 20.70 1.64 0.59
CA PRO A 36 22.01 1.79 1.21
C PRO A 36 22.98 0.64 0.84
N SER A 37 22.46 -0.47 0.29
CA SER A 37 23.28 -1.59 -0.19
C SER A 37 22.58 -2.39 -1.29
N ASN A 38 23.37 -3.11 -2.10
CA ASN A 38 22.85 -4.03 -3.11
C ASN A 38 22.03 -5.17 -2.51
N VAL A 39 22.32 -5.59 -1.27
CA VAL A 39 21.58 -6.67 -0.60
C VAL A 39 20.15 -6.24 -0.31
N GLU A 40 19.95 -5.01 0.18
CA GLU A 40 18.60 -4.46 0.43
C GLU A 40 17.83 -4.22 -0.87
N GLN A 41 18.51 -3.76 -1.92
CA GLN A 41 17.91 -3.61 -3.24
C GLN A 41 17.38 -4.96 -3.76
N VAL A 42 18.23 -5.98 -3.81
CA VAL A 42 17.84 -7.31 -4.30
C VAL A 42 16.72 -7.92 -3.45
N ALA A 43 16.77 -7.76 -2.13
CA ALA A 43 15.70 -8.24 -1.26
C ALA A 43 14.36 -7.56 -1.55
N THR A 44 14.37 -6.25 -1.82
CA THR A 44 13.17 -5.48 -2.18
C THR A 44 12.64 -5.87 -3.56
N GLU A 45 13.53 -6.04 -4.54
CA GLU A 45 13.17 -6.51 -5.89
C GLU A 45 12.52 -7.89 -5.84
N LEU A 46 13.07 -8.84 -5.07
CA LEU A 46 12.48 -10.16 -4.88
C LEU A 46 11.09 -10.08 -4.22
N PHE A 47 10.94 -9.26 -3.18
CA PHE A 47 9.66 -9.07 -2.51
C PHE A 47 8.59 -8.48 -3.44
N VAL A 48 8.95 -7.50 -4.26
CA VAL A 48 8.03 -6.91 -5.25
C VAL A 48 7.68 -7.91 -6.36
N ASN A 49 8.63 -8.74 -6.79
CA ASN A 49 8.41 -9.76 -7.83
C ASN A 49 7.48 -10.90 -7.39
N ASP A 50 7.38 -11.17 -6.10
CA ASP A 50 6.45 -12.16 -5.54
C ASP A 50 5.00 -11.63 -5.43
N ALA A 51 4.78 -10.34 -5.68
CA ALA A 51 3.47 -9.70 -5.59
C ALA A 51 2.79 -9.54 -6.96
N LEU A 52 1.45 -9.56 -6.97
CA LEU A 52 0.67 -9.16 -8.14
C LEU A 52 0.70 -7.63 -8.29
N ILE A 53 1.24 -7.13 -9.40
CA ILE A 53 1.24 -5.69 -9.70
C ILE A 53 -0.03 -5.30 -10.45
N LEU A 54 -0.80 -4.40 -9.85
CA LEU A 54 -2.03 -3.85 -10.41
C LEU A 54 -1.72 -2.54 -11.14
N ALA A 55 -1.97 -2.55 -12.44
CA ALA A 55 -1.70 -1.42 -13.31
C ALA A 55 -2.70 -0.27 -13.11
N LEU A 56 -2.28 0.94 -13.47
CA LEU A 56 -3.15 2.09 -13.59
C LEU A 56 -4.01 1.96 -14.86
N ASP A 57 -5.18 1.32 -14.73
CA ASP A 57 -6.17 1.21 -15.80
C ASP A 57 -7.24 2.31 -15.74
N GLU A 58 -8.14 2.36 -16.73
CA GLU A 58 -9.21 3.37 -16.79
C GLU A 58 -10.15 3.35 -15.57
N ARG A 59 -10.37 2.17 -14.95
CA ARG A 59 -11.21 2.03 -13.75
C ARG A 59 -10.53 2.66 -12.55
N VAL A 60 -9.23 2.40 -12.39
CA VAL A 60 -8.41 3.02 -11.33
C VAL A 60 -8.33 4.53 -11.55
N VAL A 61 -8.13 5.01 -12.78
CA VAL A 61 -8.10 6.44 -13.10
C VAL A 61 -9.41 7.12 -12.74
N ALA A 62 -10.55 6.56 -13.17
CA ALA A 62 -11.87 7.11 -12.87
C ALA A 62 -12.13 7.17 -11.37
N SER A 63 -11.81 6.10 -10.63
CA SER A 63 -11.96 6.04 -9.18
C SER A 63 -11.04 7.06 -8.47
N ALA A 64 -9.78 7.18 -8.88
CA ALA A 64 -8.85 8.16 -8.31
C ALA A 64 -9.32 9.61 -8.53
N ILE A 65 -9.91 9.92 -9.68
CA ILE A 65 -10.51 11.24 -9.95
C ILE A 65 -11.66 11.52 -8.97
N LEU A 66 -12.54 10.55 -8.73
CA LEU A 66 -13.67 10.71 -7.80
C LEU A 66 -13.18 10.91 -6.36
N ILE A 67 -12.26 10.06 -5.90
CA ILE A 67 -11.66 10.16 -4.57
C ILE A 67 -11.04 11.54 -4.37
N ARG A 68 -10.27 12.05 -5.34
CA ARG A 68 -9.64 13.38 -5.23
C ARG A 68 -10.61 14.56 -5.27
N ARG A 69 -11.79 14.40 -5.86
CA ARG A 69 -12.84 15.43 -5.82
C ARG A 69 -13.51 15.51 -4.45
N GLN A 70 -13.60 14.38 -3.75
CA GLN A 70 -14.31 14.26 -2.48
C GLN A 70 -13.38 14.45 -1.27
N HIS A 71 -12.10 14.08 -1.40
CA HIS A 71 -11.15 14.04 -0.30
C HIS A 71 -9.89 14.87 -0.60
N LYS A 72 -9.32 15.49 0.44
CA LYS A 72 -8.02 16.16 0.39
C LYS A 72 -6.90 15.12 0.56
N ILE A 73 -6.60 14.40 -0.52
CA ILE A 73 -5.61 13.33 -0.55
C ILE A 73 -4.59 13.57 -1.67
N LYS A 74 -3.35 13.10 -1.48
CA LYS A 74 -2.30 13.24 -2.50
C LYS A 74 -2.58 12.30 -3.68
N LEU A 75 -2.02 12.62 -4.84
CA LEU A 75 -2.23 11.80 -6.05
C LEU A 75 -1.78 10.34 -5.89
N PRO A 76 -0.58 10.03 -5.33
CA PRO A 76 -0.13 8.65 -5.14
C PRO A 76 -1.11 7.85 -4.27
N ASP A 77 -1.41 8.36 -3.06
CA ASP A 77 -2.35 7.74 -2.12
C ASP A 77 -3.75 7.56 -2.72
N ALA A 78 -4.23 8.54 -3.50
CA ALA A 78 -5.52 8.43 -4.20
C ALA A 78 -5.53 7.30 -5.24
N ILE A 79 -4.43 7.10 -5.96
CA ILE A 79 -4.29 5.99 -6.92
C ILE A 79 -4.26 4.66 -6.18
N ILE A 80 -3.59 4.58 -5.03
CA ILE A 80 -3.54 3.35 -4.22
C ILE A 80 -4.93 3.00 -3.68
N ALA A 81 -5.62 3.97 -3.09
CA ALA A 81 -7.01 3.81 -2.65
C ALA A 81 -7.94 3.38 -3.80
N ALA A 82 -7.81 4.04 -4.96
CA ALA A 82 -8.57 3.70 -6.15
C ALA A 82 -8.28 2.29 -6.66
N THR A 83 -7.02 1.86 -6.58
CA THR A 83 -6.59 0.51 -6.98
C THR A 83 -7.26 -0.54 -6.09
N ALA A 84 -7.24 -0.35 -4.76
CA ALA A 84 -7.93 -1.25 -3.85
C ALA A 84 -9.44 -1.29 -4.12
N SER A 85 -10.06 -0.12 -4.25
CA SER A 85 -11.50 0.00 -4.48
C SER A 85 -11.93 -0.65 -5.80
N ALA A 86 -11.21 -0.40 -6.90
CA ALA A 86 -11.53 -0.96 -8.22
C ALA A 86 -11.40 -2.49 -8.30
N HIS A 87 -10.58 -3.07 -7.43
CA HIS A 87 -10.33 -4.52 -7.36
C HIS A 87 -11.01 -5.20 -6.16
N ASN A 88 -11.79 -4.46 -5.36
CA ASN A 88 -12.43 -4.94 -4.12
C ASN A 88 -11.43 -5.55 -3.12
N LEU A 89 -10.25 -4.94 -2.99
CA LEU A 89 -9.19 -5.40 -2.10
C LEU A 89 -9.18 -4.61 -0.78
N THR A 90 -8.62 -5.22 0.26
CA THR A 90 -8.35 -4.52 1.53
C THR A 90 -6.98 -3.85 1.46
N LEU A 91 -6.95 -2.54 1.72
CA LEU A 91 -5.73 -1.77 1.87
C LEU A 91 -5.13 -1.98 3.25
N VAL A 92 -3.91 -2.50 3.30
CA VAL A 92 -3.13 -2.71 4.52
C VAL A 92 -2.10 -1.60 4.62
N THR A 93 -2.23 -0.73 5.62
CA THR A 93 -1.37 0.44 5.80
C THR A 93 -1.31 0.85 7.25
N ARG A 94 -0.21 1.50 7.65
CA ARG A 94 -0.08 2.14 8.97
C ARG A 94 -0.79 3.50 9.03
N ASN A 95 -1.00 4.15 7.89
CA ASN A 95 -1.58 5.50 7.82
C ASN A 95 -3.10 5.45 7.60
N THR A 96 -3.81 4.63 8.38
CA THR A 96 -5.25 4.38 8.15
C THR A 96 -6.10 5.64 8.20
N SER A 97 -5.69 6.66 8.95
CA SER A 97 -6.38 7.96 9.05
C SER A 97 -6.57 8.65 7.70
N ASP A 98 -5.60 8.51 6.79
CA ASP A 98 -5.61 9.20 5.50
C ASP A 98 -6.62 8.59 4.53
N PHE A 99 -7.02 7.34 4.80
CA PHE A 99 -7.94 6.54 3.97
C PHE A 99 -9.31 6.31 4.62
N ALA A 100 -9.43 6.53 5.93
CA ALA A 100 -10.63 6.21 6.72
C ALA A 100 -11.92 6.91 6.25
N SER A 101 -11.79 8.05 5.55
CA SER A 101 -12.95 8.79 5.03
C SER A 101 -13.44 8.33 3.66
N ILE A 102 -12.71 7.43 2.97
CA ILE A 102 -13.04 6.98 1.62
C ILE A 102 -14.11 5.90 1.69
N GLU A 103 -15.30 6.20 1.16
CA GLU A 103 -16.43 5.27 1.17
C GLU A 103 -16.14 4.02 0.31
N GLY A 104 -16.49 2.84 0.82
CA GLY A 104 -16.30 1.57 0.12
C GLY A 104 -14.87 1.04 0.11
N LEU A 105 -13.92 1.69 0.80
CA LEU A 105 -12.55 1.22 0.96
C LEU A 105 -12.38 0.48 2.29
N SER A 106 -11.98 -0.79 2.23
CA SER A 106 -11.59 -1.57 3.41
C SER A 106 -10.14 -1.27 3.76
N VAL A 107 -9.86 -0.86 5.00
CA VAL A 107 -8.51 -0.50 5.46
C VAL A 107 -8.17 -1.23 6.75
N VAL A 108 -6.98 -1.82 6.83
CA VAL A 108 -6.49 -2.53 8.01
C VAL A 108 -5.09 -2.03 8.38
N ASP A 109 -4.88 -1.73 9.67
CA ASP A 109 -3.55 -1.56 10.22
C ASP A 109 -3.03 -2.92 10.73
N PRO A 110 -1.95 -3.47 10.15
CA PRO A 110 -1.40 -4.75 10.56
C PRO A 110 -0.73 -4.72 11.95
N PHE A 111 -0.53 -3.54 12.55
CA PHE A 111 0.12 -3.35 13.84
C PHE A 111 -0.81 -2.89 14.97
N ALA A 112 -2.11 -2.67 14.70
CA ALA A 112 -3.05 -2.11 15.69
C ALA A 112 -3.11 -2.87 17.04
N GLY A 113 -2.78 -4.17 17.06
CA GLY A 113 -2.73 -4.98 18.29
C GLY A 113 -1.39 -4.93 19.06
N LEU A 114 -0.33 -4.39 18.47
CA LEU A 114 1.01 -4.36 19.07
C LEU A 114 1.26 -3.08 19.89
N ASP A 115 0.60 -1.98 19.55
CA ASP A 115 0.73 -0.71 20.29
C ASP A 115 0.07 -0.77 21.67
N ALA A 116 -0.96 -1.60 21.83
CA ALA A 116 -1.62 -1.82 23.12
C ALA A 116 -0.77 -2.62 24.12
N ALA A 117 0.14 -3.48 23.64
CA ALA A 117 0.95 -4.36 24.48
C ALA A 117 2.24 -3.70 25.00
N ASN A 118 2.69 -2.60 24.39
CA ASN A 118 3.93 -1.91 24.76
C ASN A 118 3.71 -0.73 25.74
N ASN A 119 2.48 -0.55 26.22
CA ASN A 119 2.08 0.53 27.11
C ASN A 119 1.54 0.03 28.47
N SER A 120 1.94 -1.18 28.87
CA SER A 120 1.57 -1.84 30.15
C SER A 120 2.81 -2.25 30.93
#